data_AF-A0A1Y3BQE2-F1
#
_entry.id   AF-A0A1Y3BQE2-F1
#
_cell.length_a   1.000
_cell.length_b   1.000
_cell.length_c   1.000
_cell.angle_alpha   90.00
_cell.angle_beta   90.00
_cell.angle_gamma   90.00
#
_symmetry.space_group_name_H-M   'P 1'
#
loop_
_entity.id
_entity.type
_entity.pdbx_description
1 polymer ?
#
loop_
_entity_poly.entity_id
_entity_poly.type
_entity_poly.pdbx_seq_one_letter_code
_entity_poly.pdbx_strand_id
1 'polypeptide(L)'
;MENKPDVKSIRNDTEPVFTGHNKAEIDEYEYDSSDEEDVLNTIGNIPYEWYKDYIHIGYDVDGRKIIKPKNDDDKVQEFLNQIDDPNYWRTVKDNLTGQKVVLSDQDVNLVKRIRDAKCPDPTYNPYESFIDFFTYEKLIHPVTNRPEPKAAFIPSLSEKRLVSKLVSAIKKARLKPKPIIKKPKPFEFNYDLWEKEGKKNPRLDRYIPAPKPKPPGNEESYNPPPEYLFTEEEEKEWLEQDPEDRKINFIPRSYRSLRQVPAYSDFIKERFERSLDLYLCPRVRKNRIR
;
A
#
# COMPACT_ATOMS: atom_id res chain seq x y z
N MET A 1 113.77 -35.57 -24.03
CA MET A 1 112.85 -35.53 -25.18
C MET A 1 111.68 -34.67 -24.78
N GLU A 2 111.45 -33.63 -25.59
CA GLU A 2 110.24 -32.81 -25.71
C GLU A 2 109.77 -31.96 -24.51
N ASN A 3 110.29 -30.73 -24.52
CA ASN A 3 109.67 -29.51 -24.00
C ASN A 3 108.43 -29.14 -24.84
N LYS A 4 107.36 -28.63 -24.21
CA LYS A 4 106.57 -27.43 -24.61
C LYS A 4 105.40 -27.18 -23.63
N PRO A 5 104.85 -25.96 -23.55
CA PRO A 5 104.87 -25.16 -22.32
C PRO A 5 103.49 -24.84 -21.72
N ASP A 6 103.54 -24.27 -20.51
CA ASP A 6 102.47 -23.65 -19.74
C ASP A 6 101.46 -22.84 -20.57
N VAL A 7 100.19 -23.16 -20.41
CA VAL A 7 99.06 -22.31 -20.80
C VAL A 7 98.57 -21.60 -19.54
N LYS A 8 98.91 -20.32 -19.44
CA LYS A 8 98.38 -19.37 -18.44
C LYS A 8 96.85 -19.34 -18.57
N SER A 9 96.12 -19.86 -17.57
CA SER A 9 94.70 -19.53 -17.45
C SER A 9 94.58 -18.16 -16.78
N ILE A 10 93.95 -17.27 -17.54
CA ILE A 10 93.64 -15.89 -17.21
C ILE A 10 92.81 -15.88 -15.93
N ARG A 11 93.42 -15.46 -14.83
CA ARG A 11 92.71 -14.93 -13.67
C ARG A 11 92.51 -13.45 -13.92
N ASN A 12 91.32 -12.98 -13.56
CA ASN A 12 90.79 -11.62 -13.66
C ASN A 12 90.04 -11.38 -14.97
N ASP A 13 89.01 -10.55 -14.88
CA ASP A 13 87.88 -10.35 -15.81
C ASP A 13 86.75 -11.34 -15.45
N THR A 14 85.74 -11.03 -14.64
CA THR A 14 84.88 -9.84 -14.76
C THR A 14 84.09 -9.70 -13.44
N GLU A 15 84.55 -8.86 -12.53
CA GLU A 15 83.64 -8.23 -11.56
C GLU A 15 82.73 -7.29 -12.37
N PRO A 16 81.40 -7.27 -12.15
CA PRO A 16 80.53 -6.38 -12.91
C PRO A 16 80.83 -4.93 -12.54
N VAL A 17 81.44 -4.20 -13.48
CA VAL A 17 81.64 -2.76 -13.39
C VAL A 17 80.26 -2.10 -13.51
N PHE A 18 79.77 -1.56 -12.39
CA PHE A 18 78.55 -0.76 -12.34
C PHE A 18 78.81 0.60 -13.01
N THR A 19 78.40 0.74 -14.28
CA THR A 19 78.36 2.02 -14.99
C THR A 19 76.93 2.31 -15.40
N GLY A 20 76.31 3.31 -14.76
CA GLY A 20 75.00 3.82 -15.16
C GLY A 20 74.25 4.47 -14.01
N HIS A 21 74.59 5.71 -13.68
CA HIS A 21 73.68 6.57 -12.93
C HIS A 21 72.55 7.02 -13.87
N ASN A 22 71.43 6.31 -13.76
CA ASN A 22 70.05 6.78 -13.95
C ASN A 22 69.15 5.66 -13.41
N LYS A 23 69.14 5.50 -12.08
CA LYS A 23 68.09 4.71 -11.42
C LYS A 23 66.85 5.59 -11.42
N ALA A 24 65.79 5.18 -12.09
CA ALA A 24 64.46 5.53 -11.59
C ALA A 24 64.43 5.06 -10.12
N GLU A 25 64.23 5.97 -9.18
CA GLU A 25 64.21 5.62 -7.74
C GLU A 25 62.99 4.77 -7.36
N ILE A 26 62.02 4.68 -8.28
CA ILE A 26 60.84 3.86 -8.15
C ILE A 26 60.95 2.81 -9.24
N ASP A 27 61.07 1.55 -8.83
CA ASP A 27 60.98 0.43 -9.75
C ASP A 27 59.55 0.40 -10.29
N GLU A 28 59.36 0.50 -11.60
CA GLU A 28 58.03 0.58 -12.23
C GLU A 28 57.20 -0.69 -11.97
N TYR A 29 57.85 -1.76 -11.50
CA TYR A 29 57.26 -3.05 -11.19
C TYR A 29 57.00 -3.28 -9.68
N GLU A 30 57.32 -2.33 -8.80
CA GLU A 30 57.31 -2.53 -7.33
C GLU A 30 55.92 -2.77 -6.72
N TYR A 31 54.83 -2.31 -7.37
CA TYR A 31 53.55 -2.16 -6.68
C TYR A 31 52.39 -3.00 -7.21
N ASP A 32 52.42 -3.46 -8.48
CA ASP A 32 51.34 -4.28 -9.05
C ASP A 32 51.73 -4.93 -10.39
N SER A 33 52.81 -5.70 -10.43
CA SER A 33 53.12 -6.53 -11.59
C SER A 33 52.72 -7.97 -11.31
N SER A 34 51.51 -8.33 -11.76
CA SER A 34 50.96 -9.69 -11.73
C SER A 34 51.83 -10.75 -12.46
N ASP A 35 52.93 -10.32 -13.10
CA ASP A 35 53.82 -11.12 -13.93
C ASP A 35 55.18 -11.44 -13.25
N GLU A 36 55.44 -10.90 -12.05
CA GLU A 36 56.75 -11.06 -11.39
C GLU A 36 56.92 -12.32 -10.54
N GLU A 37 55.82 -12.94 -10.09
CA GLU A 37 55.90 -14.22 -9.35
C GLU A 37 56.42 -15.36 -10.25
N ASP A 38 56.17 -15.27 -11.56
CA ASP A 38 56.61 -16.25 -12.57
C ASP A 38 58.10 -16.13 -12.93
N VAL A 39 58.78 -15.05 -12.51
CA VAL A 39 60.19 -14.79 -12.89
C VAL A 39 61.15 -15.76 -12.22
N LEU A 40 60.76 -16.36 -11.09
CA LEU A 40 61.60 -17.37 -10.41
C LEU A 40 61.56 -18.74 -11.09
N ASN A 41 60.55 -19.03 -11.92
CA ASN A 41 60.40 -20.34 -12.55
C ASN A 41 59.81 -20.27 -13.96
N THR A 42 60.62 -20.56 -14.98
CA THR A 42 60.26 -20.36 -16.40
C THR A 42 59.41 -21.48 -17.03
N ILE A 43 58.93 -22.44 -16.24
CA ILE A 43 58.24 -23.65 -16.75
C ILE A 43 56.81 -23.33 -17.26
N GLY A 44 56.21 -22.22 -16.83
CA GLY A 44 54.84 -21.85 -17.17
C GLY A 44 53.80 -22.87 -16.66
N ASN A 45 52.59 -22.84 -17.24
CA ASN A 45 51.47 -23.70 -16.81
C ASN A 45 51.57 -25.14 -17.34
N ILE A 46 52.53 -25.91 -16.84
CA ILE A 46 52.78 -27.32 -17.20
C ILE A 46 52.43 -28.22 -15.99
N PRO A 47 51.88 -29.43 -16.19
CA PRO A 47 51.60 -30.34 -15.09
C PRO A 47 52.84 -30.69 -14.26
N TYR A 48 52.76 -30.47 -12.95
CA TYR A 48 53.82 -30.77 -11.97
C TYR A 48 54.25 -32.25 -11.97
N GLU A 49 53.42 -33.14 -12.49
CA GLU A 49 53.67 -34.58 -12.50
C GLU A 49 54.93 -34.99 -13.27
N TRP A 50 55.30 -34.24 -14.30
CA TRP A 50 56.48 -34.55 -15.13
C TRP A 50 57.80 -34.39 -14.38
N TYR A 51 57.80 -33.59 -13.30
CA TYR A 51 58.98 -33.38 -12.48
C TYR A 51 58.99 -34.28 -11.24
N LYS A 52 57.99 -35.14 -10.98
CA LYS A 52 57.90 -35.96 -9.75
C LYS A 52 59.19 -36.74 -9.45
N ASP A 53 59.75 -37.41 -10.45
CA ASP A 53 60.93 -38.28 -10.32
C ASP A 53 62.26 -37.51 -10.36
N TYR A 54 62.23 -36.20 -10.63
CA TYR A 54 63.42 -35.36 -10.76
C TYR A 54 63.70 -34.57 -9.48
N ILE A 55 64.99 -34.30 -9.23
CA ILE A 55 65.48 -33.54 -8.04
C ILE A 55 65.23 -32.02 -8.19
N HIS A 56 64.95 -31.55 -9.40
CA HIS A 56 64.75 -30.13 -9.73
C HIS A 56 63.39 -29.92 -10.41
N ILE A 57 62.86 -28.70 -10.32
CA ILE A 57 61.66 -28.24 -11.02
C ILE A 57 62.13 -27.19 -12.03
N GLY A 58 62.36 -27.59 -13.28
CA GLY A 58 62.80 -26.71 -14.37
C GLY A 58 64.10 -25.93 -14.13
N TYR A 59 64.22 -24.82 -14.84
CA TYR A 59 65.44 -24.04 -14.96
C TYR A 59 65.14 -22.55 -14.81
N ASP A 60 66.12 -21.81 -14.32
CA ASP A 60 66.13 -20.35 -14.25
C ASP A 60 66.39 -19.73 -15.64
N VAL A 61 66.18 -18.42 -15.80
CA VAL A 61 66.44 -17.66 -17.05
C VAL A 61 67.89 -17.84 -17.53
N ASP A 62 68.83 -17.98 -16.60
CA ASP A 62 70.25 -18.25 -16.84
C ASP A 62 70.58 -19.74 -17.11
N GLY A 63 69.58 -20.62 -17.14
CA GLY A 63 69.75 -22.06 -17.40
C GLY A 63 70.24 -22.89 -16.21
N ARG A 64 70.15 -22.37 -14.98
CA ARG A 64 70.51 -23.09 -13.74
C ARG A 64 69.33 -23.95 -13.27
N LYS A 65 69.61 -25.12 -12.68
CA LYS A 65 68.56 -26.03 -12.18
C LYS A 65 67.95 -25.48 -10.88
N ILE A 66 66.62 -25.32 -10.85
CA ILE A 66 65.90 -24.92 -9.62
C ILE A 66 65.65 -26.18 -8.79
N ILE A 67 66.40 -26.34 -7.70
CA ILE A 67 66.36 -27.54 -6.86
C ILE A 67 65.07 -27.53 -6.03
N LYS A 68 64.39 -28.68 -5.95
CA LYS A 68 63.24 -28.83 -5.06
C LYS A 68 63.63 -28.55 -3.62
N PRO A 69 62.77 -27.89 -2.82
CA PRO A 69 62.98 -27.88 -1.38
C PRO A 69 63.07 -29.32 -0.87
N LYS A 70 63.80 -29.53 0.23
CA LYS A 70 63.93 -30.86 0.81
C LYS A 70 62.53 -31.40 1.08
N ASN A 71 62.17 -32.44 0.35
CA ASN A 71 60.89 -33.09 0.50
C ASN A 71 60.80 -33.74 1.88
N ASP A 72 59.92 -33.24 2.75
CA ASP A 72 59.44 -33.98 3.92
C ASP A 72 58.34 -34.96 3.44
N ASP A 73 58.70 -35.92 2.57
CA ASP A 73 57.76 -36.85 1.91
C ASP A 73 57.21 -37.95 2.85
N ASP A 74 57.60 -37.93 4.12
CA ASP A 74 56.98 -38.80 5.11
C ASP A 74 55.60 -38.25 5.47
N LYS A 75 54.54 -38.95 5.04
CA LYS A 75 53.16 -38.67 5.49
C LYS A 75 53.04 -38.59 7.02
N VAL A 76 53.94 -39.27 7.72
CA VAL A 76 54.08 -39.21 9.18
C VAL A 76 54.56 -37.82 9.61
N GLN A 77 55.54 -37.23 8.95
CA GLN A 77 56.05 -35.90 9.26
C GLN A 77 55.02 -34.80 8.95
N GLU A 78 54.28 -34.93 7.84
CA GLU A 78 53.17 -34.01 7.55
C GLU A 78 52.08 -34.08 8.63
N PHE A 79 51.75 -35.29 9.10
CA PHE A 79 50.82 -35.48 10.20
C PHE A 79 51.34 -34.93 11.53
N LEU A 80 52.64 -35.08 11.82
CA LEU A 80 53.27 -34.48 12.99
C LEU A 80 53.21 -32.94 12.92
N ASN A 81 53.54 -32.35 11.77
CA ASN A 81 53.44 -30.91 11.56
C ASN A 81 52.00 -30.40 11.70
N GLN A 82 50.99 -31.21 11.35
CA GLN A 82 49.58 -30.86 11.57
C GLN A 82 49.22 -30.73 13.05
N ILE A 83 49.88 -31.48 13.94
CA ILE A 83 49.66 -31.45 15.40
C ILE A 83 50.58 -30.43 16.08
N ASP A 84 51.85 -30.38 15.67
CA ASP A 84 52.90 -29.64 16.37
C ASP A 84 53.02 -28.18 15.92
N ASP A 85 52.76 -27.86 14.65
CA ASP A 85 52.91 -26.50 14.14
C ASP A 85 51.63 -25.67 14.37
N PRO A 86 51.67 -24.59 15.18
CA PRO A 86 50.52 -23.71 15.38
C PRO A 86 50.11 -22.95 14.11
N ASN A 87 50.96 -22.96 13.08
CA ASN A 87 50.81 -22.23 11.84
C ASN A 87 50.39 -23.12 10.66
N TYR A 88 50.16 -24.41 10.90
CA TYR A 88 49.82 -25.36 9.84
C TYR A 88 48.56 -24.97 9.06
N TRP A 89 47.56 -24.41 9.75
CA TRP A 89 46.31 -23.95 9.13
C TRP A 89 46.47 -22.71 8.23
N ARG A 90 47.60 -21.99 8.31
CA ARG A 90 47.92 -20.82 7.49
C ARG A 90 49.04 -21.08 6.48
N THR A 91 49.61 -22.29 6.44
CA THR A 91 50.59 -22.67 5.42
C THR A 91 49.92 -23.14 4.15
N VAL A 92 50.34 -22.59 3.00
CA VAL A 92 49.91 -22.96 1.66
C VAL A 92 51.11 -23.48 0.87
N LYS A 93 50.90 -24.48 0.02
CA LYS A 93 51.95 -24.99 -0.87
C LYS A 93 51.97 -24.14 -2.13
N ASP A 94 53.12 -23.54 -2.43
CA ASP A 94 53.35 -22.87 -3.71
C ASP A 94 53.49 -23.93 -4.83
N ASN A 95 52.78 -23.71 -5.94
CA ASN A 95 52.76 -24.61 -7.08
C ASN A 95 54.04 -24.54 -7.91
N LEU A 96 54.71 -23.37 -7.94
CA LEU A 96 55.89 -23.14 -8.78
C LEU A 96 57.15 -23.68 -8.13
N THR A 97 57.36 -23.37 -6.85
CA THR A 97 58.57 -23.78 -6.12
C THR A 97 58.38 -25.07 -5.32
N GLY A 98 57.13 -25.47 -5.07
CA GLY A 98 56.80 -26.61 -4.19
C GLY A 98 57.05 -26.33 -2.70
N GLN A 99 57.44 -25.10 -2.33
CA GLN A 99 57.71 -24.69 -0.96
C GLN A 99 56.41 -24.47 -0.18
N LYS A 100 56.45 -24.67 1.14
CA LYS A 100 55.34 -24.36 2.05
C LYS A 100 55.52 -22.90 2.53
N VAL A 101 54.67 -22.00 2.06
CA VAL A 101 54.68 -20.58 2.43
C VAL A 101 53.66 -20.33 3.54
N VAL A 102 54.07 -19.66 4.61
CA VAL A 102 53.19 -19.25 5.71
C VAL A 102 52.54 -17.93 5.33
N LEU A 103 51.20 -17.86 5.28
CA LEU A 103 50.50 -16.61 5.01
C LEU A 103 50.67 -15.61 6.16
N SER A 104 50.80 -14.33 5.81
CA SER A 104 50.83 -13.25 6.81
C SER A 104 49.46 -13.03 7.43
N ASP A 105 49.41 -12.39 8.60
CA ASP A 105 48.14 -12.08 9.27
C ASP A 105 47.26 -11.11 8.45
N GLN A 106 47.88 -10.29 7.60
CA GLN A 106 47.17 -9.38 6.68
C GLN A 106 46.46 -10.18 5.58
N ASP A 107 47.15 -11.15 4.97
CA ASP A 107 46.60 -12.01 3.90
C ASP A 107 45.44 -12.86 4.43
N VAL A 108 45.60 -13.43 5.63
CA VAL A 108 44.53 -14.21 6.27
C VAL A 108 43.32 -13.33 6.57
N ASN A 109 43.52 -12.08 6.99
CA ASN A 109 42.42 -11.14 7.25
C ASN A 109 41.73 -10.71 5.95
N LEU A 110 42.49 -10.47 4.89
CA LEU A 110 41.98 -10.19 3.54
C LEU A 110 41.08 -11.33 3.06
N VAL A 111 41.56 -12.58 3.10
CA VAL A 111 40.79 -13.77 2.68
C VAL A 111 39.51 -13.93 3.51
N LYS A 112 39.59 -13.75 4.84
CA LYS A 112 38.40 -13.79 5.72
C LYS A 112 37.37 -12.74 5.32
N ARG A 113 37.79 -11.51 5.02
CA ARG A 113 36.88 -10.44 4.60
C ARG A 113 36.25 -10.70 3.24
N ILE A 114 37.03 -11.19 2.28
CA ILE A 114 36.51 -11.58 0.97
C ILE A 114 35.45 -12.68 1.13
N ARG A 115 35.74 -13.71 1.95
CA ARG A 115 34.78 -14.78 2.25
C ARG A 115 33.50 -14.27 2.91
N ASP A 116 33.63 -13.30 3.81
CA ASP A 116 32.50 -12.64 4.49
C ASP A 116 31.79 -11.60 3.61
N ALA A 117 32.20 -11.42 2.35
CA ALA A 117 31.72 -10.36 1.44
C ALA A 117 31.84 -8.93 2.02
N LYS A 118 32.87 -8.69 2.84
CA LYS A 118 33.25 -7.37 3.36
C LYS A 118 34.27 -6.69 2.42
N CYS A 119 34.46 -5.38 2.58
CA CYS A 119 35.51 -4.66 1.85
C CYS A 119 36.90 -5.26 2.19
N PRO A 120 37.76 -5.54 1.19
CA PRO A 120 39.09 -6.08 1.44
C PRO A 120 39.97 -5.15 2.29
N ASP A 121 39.90 -3.84 2.01
CA ASP A 121 40.64 -2.81 2.74
C ASP A 121 40.05 -2.59 4.16
N PRO A 122 40.87 -2.69 5.23
CA PRO A 122 40.41 -2.43 6.60
C PRO A 122 39.92 -1.01 6.83
N THR A 123 40.50 -0.08 6.10
CA THR A 123 40.40 1.36 6.36
C THR A 123 39.25 2.00 5.61
N TYR A 124 38.69 1.29 4.64
CA TYR A 124 37.61 1.79 3.79
C TYR A 124 36.30 1.92 4.58
N ASN A 125 35.72 3.12 4.53
CA ASN A 125 34.41 3.40 5.10
C ASN A 125 33.31 3.28 4.03
N PRO A 126 32.44 2.27 4.06
CA PRO A 126 31.38 2.11 3.06
C PRO A 126 30.25 3.14 3.19
N TYR A 127 30.19 3.89 4.30
CA TYR A 127 29.13 4.84 4.59
C TYR A 127 29.69 6.24 4.81
N GLU A 128 30.51 6.71 3.85
CA GLU A 128 30.93 8.11 3.84
C GLU A 128 29.73 9.04 3.64
N SER A 129 29.76 10.18 4.33
CA SER A 129 28.73 11.21 4.18
C SER A 129 28.75 11.74 2.76
N PHE A 130 27.58 11.90 2.14
CA PHE A 130 27.47 12.54 0.83
C PHE A 130 27.98 13.99 0.90
N ILE A 131 29.11 14.25 0.23
CA ILE A 131 29.69 15.58 0.11
C ILE A 131 29.06 16.25 -1.11
N ASP A 132 28.26 17.28 -0.88
CA ASP A 132 27.70 18.08 -1.96
C ASP A 132 28.75 19.07 -2.50
N PHE A 133 29.44 18.65 -3.55
CA PHE A 133 30.50 19.43 -4.20
C PHE A 133 29.98 20.45 -5.23
N PHE A 134 28.68 20.51 -5.51
CA PHE A 134 28.16 21.33 -6.63
C PHE A 134 26.93 22.14 -6.29
N THR A 135 25.98 21.63 -5.51
CA THR A 135 24.69 22.32 -5.34
C THR A 135 24.76 23.54 -4.43
N TYR A 136 25.89 23.76 -3.75
CA TYR A 136 26.20 25.02 -3.06
C TYR A 136 26.30 26.21 -4.03
N GLU A 137 26.70 25.99 -5.28
CA GLU A 137 26.77 27.01 -6.32
C GLU A 137 25.38 27.20 -6.96
N LYS A 138 24.66 28.23 -6.52
CA LYS A 138 23.33 28.54 -7.06
C LYS A 138 23.44 29.27 -8.40
N LEU A 139 22.86 28.69 -9.44
CA LEU A 139 22.76 29.32 -10.76
C LEU A 139 21.63 30.36 -10.81
N ILE A 140 21.94 31.55 -11.31
CA ILE A 140 20.99 32.66 -11.47
C ILE A 140 20.08 32.44 -12.69
N HIS A 141 20.63 31.81 -13.74
CA HIS A 141 19.95 31.57 -15.01
C HIS A 141 19.42 30.14 -15.14
N PRO A 142 18.34 29.92 -15.91
CA PRO A 142 17.91 28.57 -16.23
C PRO A 142 18.96 27.85 -17.09
N VAL A 143 19.00 26.52 -16.98
CA VAL A 143 19.90 25.67 -17.77
C VAL A 143 19.71 25.86 -19.28
N THR A 144 18.49 26.16 -19.72
CA THR A 144 18.19 26.37 -21.15
C THR A 144 17.47 27.69 -21.38
N ASN A 145 17.97 28.49 -22.32
CA ASN A 145 17.34 29.72 -22.78
C ASN A 145 16.37 29.47 -23.96
N ARG A 146 15.43 28.52 -23.81
CA ARG A 146 14.42 28.26 -24.84
C ARG A 146 13.34 29.33 -24.74
N PRO A 147 13.00 30.04 -25.84
CA PRO A 147 11.94 31.02 -25.82
C PRO A 147 10.59 30.34 -25.54
N GLU A 148 9.74 30.99 -24.75
CA GLU A 148 8.42 30.46 -24.45
C GLU A 148 7.54 30.41 -25.71
N PRO A 149 6.79 29.31 -25.94
CA PRO A 149 5.94 29.21 -27.09
C PRO A 149 4.74 30.16 -26.97
N LYS A 150 4.27 30.67 -28.10
CA LYS A 150 3.10 31.58 -28.17
C LYS A 150 1.84 31.01 -27.48
N ALA A 151 1.72 29.69 -27.40
CA ALA A 151 0.61 28.99 -26.76
C ALA A 151 0.54 29.20 -25.23
N ALA A 152 1.64 29.58 -24.58
CA ALA A 152 1.64 29.93 -23.15
C ALA A 152 0.89 31.24 -22.88
N PHE A 153 0.89 32.17 -23.85
CA PHE A 153 0.32 33.50 -23.70
C PHE A 153 -1.08 33.65 -24.32
N ILE A 154 -1.47 32.77 -25.24
CA ILE A 154 -2.75 32.83 -25.95
C ILE A 154 -3.73 31.79 -25.38
N PRO A 155 -5.04 32.07 -25.35
CA PRO A 155 -6.04 31.07 -25.01
C PRO A 155 -5.88 29.75 -25.78
N SER A 156 -6.20 28.65 -25.11
CA SER A 156 -5.80 27.33 -25.60
C SER A 156 -6.55 26.93 -26.89
N LEU A 157 -5.79 26.52 -27.91
CA LEU A 157 -6.34 26.06 -29.19
C LEU A 157 -7.08 24.72 -29.05
N SER A 158 -6.68 23.88 -28.09
CA SER A 158 -7.34 22.62 -27.76
C SER A 158 -8.75 22.86 -27.23
N GLU A 159 -8.92 23.79 -26.30
CA GLU A 159 -10.23 24.18 -25.78
C GLU A 159 -11.10 24.79 -26.87
N LYS A 160 -10.54 25.66 -27.72
CA LYS A 160 -11.27 26.20 -28.89
C LYS A 160 -11.82 25.07 -29.77
N ARG A 161 -11.06 24.00 -30.02
CA ARG A 161 -11.54 22.83 -30.78
C ARG A 161 -12.67 22.10 -30.07
N LEU A 162 -12.58 21.92 -28.75
CA LEU A 162 -13.63 21.28 -27.94
C LEU A 162 -14.92 22.11 -27.92
N VAL A 163 -14.81 23.41 -27.69
CA VAL A 163 -15.93 24.36 -27.73
C VAL A 163 -16.58 24.34 -29.11
N SER A 164 -15.78 24.36 -30.19
CA SER A 164 -16.30 24.25 -31.57
C SER A 164 -17.07 22.94 -31.79
N LYS A 165 -16.58 21.81 -31.26
CA LYS A 165 -17.27 20.51 -31.31
C LYS A 165 -18.60 20.55 -30.55
N LEU A 166 -18.63 21.14 -29.35
CA LEU A 166 -19.86 21.32 -28.56
C LEU A 166 -20.86 22.22 -29.30
N VAL A 167 -20.41 23.36 -29.84
CA VAL A 167 -21.24 24.26 -30.65
C VAL A 167 -21.81 23.53 -31.86
N SER A 168 -21.01 22.71 -32.55
CA SER A 168 -21.47 21.87 -33.66
C SER A 168 -22.55 20.87 -33.22
N ALA A 169 -22.37 20.24 -32.05
CA ALA A 169 -23.36 19.32 -31.49
C ALA A 169 -24.66 20.02 -31.10
N ILE A 170 -24.59 21.24 -30.55
CA ILE A 170 -25.74 22.08 -30.23
C ILE A 170 -26.48 22.49 -31.51
N LYS A 171 -25.75 22.96 -32.54
CA LYS A 171 -26.33 23.32 -33.85
C LYS A 171 -27.06 22.15 -34.52
N LYS A 172 -26.53 20.93 -34.38
CA LYS A 172 -27.16 19.68 -34.87
C LYS A 172 -28.26 19.15 -33.93
N ALA A 173 -28.62 19.90 -32.88
CA ALA A 173 -29.58 19.51 -31.84
C ALA A 173 -29.28 18.16 -31.14
N ARG A 174 -28.03 17.66 -31.21
CA ARG A 174 -27.59 16.44 -30.51
C ARG A 174 -27.35 16.69 -29.02
N LEU A 175 -26.99 17.92 -28.68
CA LEU A 175 -26.78 18.37 -27.30
C LEU A 175 -27.69 19.57 -27.05
N LYS A 176 -28.56 19.47 -26.05
CA LYS A 176 -29.30 20.63 -25.56
C LYS A 176 -28.43 21.31 -24.49
N PRO A 177 -28.24 22.64 -24.52
CA PRO A 177 -27.58 23.33 -23.42
C PRO A 177 -28.36 23.02 -22.14
N LYS A 178 -27.66 22.88 -21.01
CA LYS A 178 -28.30 22.60 -19.72
C LYS A 178 -29.42 23.64 -19.52
N PRO A 179 -30.68 23.23 -19.37
CA PRO A 179 -31.73 24.18 -19.09
C PRO A 179 -31.40 24.86 -17.76
N ILE A 180 -31.63 26.16 -17.68
CA ILE A 180 -31.62 26.88 -16.40
C ILE A 180 -32.55 26.09 -15.48
N ILE A 181 -32.01 25.56 -14.38
CA ILE A 181 -32.76 24.71 -13.45
C ILE A 181 -33.85 25.60 -12.84
N LYS A 182 -35.06 25.53 -13.40
CA LYS A 182 -36.24 26.10 -12.74
C LYS A 182 -36.48 25.25 -11.49
N LYS A 183 -36.66 25.89 -10.33
CA LYS A 183 -37.05 25.17 -9.10
C LYS A 183 -38.20 24.22 -9.45
N PRO A 184 -38.15 22.94 -9.05
CA PRO A 184 -39.24 22.02 -9.34
C PRO A 184 -40.51 22.64 -8.77
N LYS A 185 -41.54 22.82 -9.62
CA LYS A 185 -42.85 23.21 -9.12
C LYS A 185 -43.30 22.07 -8.20
N PRO A 186 -43.78 22.35 -6.97
CA PRO A 186 -44.38 21.32 -6.15
C PRO A 186 -45.49 20.66 -6.95
N PHE A 187 -45.64 19.34 -6.83
CA PHE A 187 -46.70 18.63 -7.52
C PHE A 187 -48.04 19.13 -6.99
N GLU A 188 -48.75 19.91 -7.79
CA GLU A 188 -50.08 20.41 -7.48
C GLU A 188 -51.11 19.34 -7.89
N PHE A 189 -51.86 18.80 -6.92
CA PHE A 189 -52.96 17.86 -7.13
C PHE A 189 -54.21 18.55 -7.75
N ASN A 190 -54.01 19.39 -8.77
CA ASN A 190 -55.07 20.17 -9.42
C ASN A 190 -55.72 19.36 -10.55
N TYR A 191 -56.16 18.14 -10.26
CA TYR A 191 -56.92 17.32 -11.19
C TYR A 191 -58.22 16.87 -10.54
N ASP A 192 -59.32 16.90 -11.30
CA ASP A 192 -60.60 16.39 -10.84
C ASP A 192 -60.66 14.87 -11.08
N LEU A 193 -60.65 14.09 -10.00
CA LEU A 193 -60.74 12.63 -10.07
C LEU A 193 -62.18 12.13 -10.28
N TRP A 194 -63.18 12.99 -10.13
CA TRP A 194 -64.59 12.58 -10.02
C TRP A 194 -65.42 12.94 -11.26
N GLU A 195 -64.84 13.54 -12.29
CA GLU A 195 -65.55 13.95 -13.52
C GLU A 195 -66.27 12.79 -14.23
N LYS A 196 -65.78 11.55 -14.09
CA LYS A 196 -66.39 10.36 -14.69
C LYS A 196 -66.53 9.24 -13.66
N GLU A 197 -67.72 9.11 -13.06
CA GLU A 197 -68.06 7.94 -12.26
C GLU A 197 -68.08 6.68 -13.16
N GLY A 198 -67.11 5.78 -12.96
CA GLY A 198 -67.07 4.49 -13.63
C GLY A 198 -68.21 3.56 -13.21
N LYS A 199 -68.43 2.48 -13.97
CA LYS A 199 -69.41 1.44 -13.60
C LYS A 199 -69.05 0.83 -12.24
N LYS A 200 -70.02 0.74 -11.32
CA LYS A 200 -69.81 0.15 -9.99
C LYS A 200 -69.30 -1.29 -10.12
N ASN A 201 -68.20 -1.58 -9.42
CA ASN A 201 -67.61 -2.91 -9.40
C ASN A 201 -68.49 -3.89 -8.58
N PRO A 202 -68.89 -5.06 -9.11
CA PRO A 202 -69.71 -6.04 -8.38
C PRO A 202 -69.07 -6.57 -7.09
N ARG A 203 -67.74 -6.43 -6.96
CA ARG A 203 -67.00 -6.76 -5.73
C ARG A 203 -67.34 -5.82 -4.57
N LEU A 204 -67.73 -4.57 -4.87
CA LEU A 204 -68.10 -3.57 -3.86
C LEU A 204 -69.43 -3.94 -3.18
N ASP A 205 -70.31 -4.68 -3.84
CA ASP A 205 -71.61 -5.10 -3.30
C ASP A 205 -71.50 -6.15 -2.18
N ARG A 206 -70.36 -6.86 -2.12
CA ARG A 206 -70.04 -7.81 -1.03
C ARG A 206 -69.45 -7.14 0.21
N TYR A 207 -69.04 -5.87 0.11
CA TYR A 207 -68.51 -5.12 1.25
C TYR A 207 -69.61 -4.87 2.29
N ILE A 208 -69.32 -5.13 3.57
CA ILE A 208 -70.20 -4.74 4.67
C ILE A 208 -69.78 -3.33 5.07
N PRO A 209 -70.63 -2.31 4.83
CA PRO A 209 -70.28 -0.94 5.18
C PRO A 209 -70.09 -0.81 6.68
N ALA A 210 -69.19 0.08 7.09
CA ALA A 210 -69.02 0.39 8.50
C ALA A 210 -70.34 0.93 9.09
N PRO A 211 -70.68 0.59 10.34
CA PRO A 211 -71.82 1.19 11.00
C PRO A 211 -71.64 2.71 11.07
N LYS A 212 -72.65 3.47 10.68
CA LYS A 212 -72.60 4.93 10.78
C LYS A 212 -72.73 5.33 12.26
N PRO A 213 -72.06 6.41 12.71
CA PRO A 213 -72.30 6.94 14.04
C PRO A 213 -73.78 7.30 14.17
N LYS A 214 -74.31 7.21 15.39
CA LYS A 214 -75.66 7.73 15.68
C LYS A 214 -75.67 9.23 15.39
N PRO A 215 -76.74 9.77 14.77
CA PRO A 215 -76.88 11.21 14.67
C PRO A 215 -76.97 11.81 16.09
N PRO A 216 -76.52 13.06 16.27
CA PRO A 216 -76.58 13.71 17.58
C PRO A 216 -78.01 13.80 18.09
N GLY A 217 -78.20 13.46 19.35
CA GLY A 217 -79.50 13.46 20.03
C GLY A 217 -79.74 14.72 20.87
N ASN A 218 -80.93 14.80 21.48
CA ASN A 218 -81.27 15.89 22.40
C ASN A 218 -80.41 15.88 23.67
N GLU A 219 -79.93 14.69 24.08
CA GLU A 219 -79.04 14.48 25.23
C GLU A 219 -77.65 15.12 25.05
N GLU A 220 -77.17 15.23 23.81
CA GLU A 220 -75.87 15.84 23.45
C GLU A 220 -75.96 17.38 23.30
N SER A 221 -77.16 17.95 23.40
CA SER A 221 -77.35 19.40 23.33
C SER A 221 -76.68 20.08 24.52
N TYR A 222 -76.15 21.29 24.31
CA TYR A 222 -75.64 22.11 25.42
C TYR A 222 -76.74 22.55 26.40
N ASN A 223 -78.00 22.54 25.96
CA ASN A 223 -79.16 22.87 26.78
C ASN A 223 -80.27 21.83 26.54
N PRO A 224 -80.13 20.62 27.12
CA PRO A 224 -81.14 19.57 27.01
C PRO A 224 -82.34 19.88 27.91
N PRO A 225 -83.52 19.29 27.64
CA PRO A 225 -84.65 19.36 28.57
C PRO A 225 -84.28 18.70 29.91
N PRO A 226 -84.91 19.11 31.03
CA PRO A 226 -84.57 18.60 32.36
C PRO A 226 -84.76 17.09 32.52
N GLU A 227 -85.60 16.47 31.70
CA GLU A 227 -85.81 15.00 31.67
C GLU A 227 -84.56 14.20 31.29
N TYR A 228 -83.60 14.83 30.61
CA TYR A 228 -82.36 14.18 30.17
C TYR A 228 -81.20 14.42 31.13
N LEU A 229 -81.37 15.27 32.14
CA LEU A 229 -80.36 15.48 33.18
C LEU A 229 -80.45 14.33 34.18
N PHE A 230 -79.30 13.80 34.58
CA PHE A 230 -79.26 12.69 35.52
C PHE A 230 -79.67 13.14 36.93
N THR A 231 -80.31 12.24 37.65
CA THR A 231 -80.49 12.36 39.10
C THR A 231 -79.20 12.00 39.84
N GLU A 232 -79.05 12.45 41.08
CA GLU A 232 -77.85 12.17 41.88
C GLU A 232 -77.61 10.67 42.13
N GLU A 233 -78.67 9.85 42.04
CA GLU A 233 -78.59 8.38 42.12
C GLU A 233 -78.04 7.79 40.81
N GLU A 234 -78.57 8.22 39.66
CA GLU A 234 -78.12 7.78 38.33
C GLU A 234 -76.68 8.22 38.01
N GLU A 235 -76.26 9.39 38.48
CA GLU A 235 -74.87 9.85 38.32
C GLU A 235 -73.88 8.92 39.05
N LYS A 236 -74.24 8.44 40.24
CA LYS A 236 -73.41 7.49 40.99
C LYS A 236 -73.35 6.14 40.31
N GLU A 237 -74.51 5.63 39.88
CA GLU A 237 -74.59 4.38 39.12
C GLU A 237 -73.75 4.44 37.83
N TRP A 238 -73.78 5.58 37.12
CA TRP A 238 -72.97 5.79 35.91
C TRP A 238 -71.46 5.79 36.20
N LEU A 239 -71.05 6.38 37.33
CA LEU A 239 -69.65 6.40 37.75
C LEU A 239 -69.16 5.01 38.20
N GLU A 240 -70.02 4.21 38.82
CA GLU A 240 -69.73 2.84 39.25
C GLU A 240 -69.66 1.86 38.07
N GLN A 241 -70.43 2.09 37.00
CA GLN A 241 -70.38 1.26 35.79
C GLN A 241 -69.05 1.40 35.04
N ASP A 242 -68.56 0.29 34.50
CA ASP A 242 -67.36 0.28 33.65
C ASP A 242 -67.58 1.08 32.35
N PRO A 243 -66.58 1.85 31.88
CA PRO A 243 -66.72 2.73 30.71
C PRO A 243 -67.22 2.06 29.42
N GLU A 244 -66.93 0.78 29.21
CA GLU A 244 -67.29 0.03 27.99
C GLU A 244 -68.76 -0.41 27.97
N ASP A 245 -69.36 -0.65 29.15
CA ASP A 245 -70.73 -1.12 29.30
C ASP A 245 -71.74 0.04 29.39
N ARG A 246 -71.26 1.28 29.47
CA ARG A 246 -72.11 2.47 29.57
C ARG A 246 -72.92 2.68 28.30
N LYS A 247 -74.21 2.98 28.49
CA LYS A 247 -75.13 3.31 27.39
C LYS A 247 -74.81 4.67 26.73
N ILE A 248 -74.33 5.63 27.54
CA ILE A 248 -73.98 6.99 27.14
C ILE A 248 -72.56 7.25 27.64
N ASN A 249 -71.68 7.73 26.77
CA ASN A 249 -70.26 7.92 27.06
C ASN A 249 -69.96 9.19 27.90
N PHE A 250 -70.94 10.08 28.04
CA PHE A 250 -70.83 11.35 28.74
C PHE A 250 -72.03 11.57 29.68
N ILE A 251 -71.89 12.50 30.61
CA ILE A 251 -72.98 12.94 31.49
C ILE A 251 -73.65 14.16 30.85
N PRO A 252 -74.97 14.11 30.54
CA PRO A 252 -75.70 15.25 30.02
C PRO A 252 -75.67 16.42 31.01
N ARG A 253 -75.34 17.62 30.53
CA ARG A 253 -75.28 18.85 31.34
C ARG A 253 -75.99 19.99 30.63
N SER A 254 -76.72 20.79 31.39
CA SER A 254 -77.35 22.01 30.90
C SER A 254 -76.46 23.23 31.15
N TYR A 255 -76.22 23.99 30.10
CA TYR A 255 -75.57 25.30 30.15
C TYR A 255 -76.56 26.37 29.68
N ARG A 256 -76.65 27.47 30.43
CA ARG A 256 -77.55 28.58 30.11
C ARG A 256 -77.19 29.30 28.81
N SER A 257 -75.91 29.28 28.42
CA SER A 257 -75.42 29.95 27.21
C SER A 257 -74.27 29.18 26.56
N LEU A 258 -74.15 29.28 25.24
CA LEU A 258 -73.09 28.60 24.47
C LEU A 258 -71.67 29.00 24.92
N ARG A 259 -71.50 30.23 25.44
CA ARG A 259 -70.21 30.72 25.94
C ARG A 259 -69.73 30.01 27.20
N GLN A 260 -70.64 29.40 27.95
CA GLN A 260 -70.33 28.66 29.17
C GLN A 260 -70.00 27.19 28.90
N VAL A 261 -70.17 26.72 27.66
CA VAL A 261 -69.91 25.33 27.31
C VAL A 261 -68.39 25.09 27.36
N PRO A 262 -67.92 24.18 28.23
CA PRO A 262 -66.51 23.85 28.33
C PRO A 262 -66.05 23.02 27.13
N ALA A 263 -64.73 22.96 26.91
CA ALA A 263 -64.16 21.98 25.98
C ALA A 263 -64.41 20.57 26.52
N TYR A 264 -64.91 19.68 25.67
CA TYR A 264 -65.17 18.28 26.03
C TYR A 264 -63.84 17.50 26.08
N SER A 265 -63.50 16.96 27.25
CA SER A 265 -62.23 16.27 27.51
C SER A 265 -62.05 15.00 26.68
N ASP A 266 -63.12 14.20 26.54
CA ASP A 266 -63.06 12.87 25.94
C ASP A 266 -63.28 12.89 24.42
N PHE A 267 -63.36 14.07 23.79
CA PHE A 267 -63.57 14.19 22.34
C PHE A 267 -62.53 13.44 21.52
N ILE A 268 -61.24 13.59 21.88
CA ILE A 268 -60.15 12.94 21.15
C ILE A 268 -60.21 11.43 21.35
N LYS A 269 -60.51 10.99 22.58
CA LYS A 269 -60.63 9.59 22.96
C LYS A 269 -61.73 8.90 22.15
N GLU A 270 -62.93 9.46 22.10
CA GLU A 270 -64.06 8.90 21.33
C GLU A 270 -63.77 8.83 19.82
N ARG A 271 -63.11 9.85 19.24
CA ARG A 271 -62.76 9.83 17.81
C ARG A 271 -61.69 8.78 17.50
N PHE A 272 -60.75 8.61 18.41
CA PHE A 272 -59.71 7.60 18.31
C PHE A 272 -60.30 6.18 18.44
N GLU A 273 -61.12 5.92 19.46
CA GLU A 273 -61.84 4.65 19.64
C GLU A 273 -62.69 4.32 18.42
N ARG A 274 -63.40 5.31 17.86
CA ARG A 274 -64.17 5.13 16.62
C ARG A 274 -63.28 4.72 15.44
N SER A 275 -62.05 5.23 15.35
CA SER A 275 -61.09 4.85 14.31
C SER A 275 -60.58 3.42 14.50
N LEU A 276 -60.39 2.99 15.75
CA LEU A 276 -60.07 1.61 16.10
C LEU A 276 -61.24 0.67 15.76
N ASP A 277 -62.47 1.05 16.09
CA ASP A 277 -63.67 0.31 15.71
C ASP A 277 -63.83 0.13 14.20
N LEU A 278 -63.43 1.14 13.41
CA LEU A 278 -63.45 1.03 11.95
C LEU A 278 -62.44 0.00 11.45
N TYR A 279 -61.27 -0.08 12.09
CA TYR A 279 -60.13 -0.85 11.61
C TYR A 279 -60.10 -2.27 12.15
N LEU A 280 -60.31 -2.45 13.47
CA LEU A 280 -60.07 -3.70 14.18
C LEU A 280 -61.34 -4.55 14.37
N CYS A 281 -62.50 -3.93 14.61
CA CYS A 281 -63.69 -4.68 14.98
C CYS A 281 -64.28 -5.46 13.78
N PRO A 282 -64.56 -6.78 13.93
CA PRO A 282 -65.15 -7.58 12.88
C PRO A 282 -66.59 -7.14 12.59
N ARG A 283 -66.97 -7.09 11.31
CA ARG A 283 -68.30 -6.63 10.86
C ARG A 283 -69.16 -7.80 10.43
N VAL A 284 -70.36 -7.92 11.01
CA VAL A 284 -71.30 -9.01 10.74
C VAL A 284 -72.67 -8.43 10.35
N ARG A 285 -73.31 -8.99 9.32
CA ARG A 285 -74.71 -8.67 8.97
C ARG A 285 -75.64 -9.40 9.92
N LYS A 286 -76.35 -8.68 10.79
CA LYS A 286 -77.36 -9.23 11.70
C LYS A 286 -78.76 -8.89 11.19
N ASN A 287 -79.56 -9.90 10.89
CA ASN A 287 -80.97 -9.72 10.54
C ASN A 287 -81.74 -9.43 11.84
N ARG A 288 -82.20 -8.19 12.02
CA ARG A 288 -83.14 -7.85 13.10
C ARG A 288 -84.55 -8.11 12.58
N ILE A 289 -85.30 -8.95 13.29
CA ILE A 289 -86.75 -9.03 13.11
C ILE A 289 -87.29 -7.66 13.56
N ARG A 290 -88.11 -7.04 12.72
CA ARG A 290 -88.79 -5.79 13.04
C ARG A 290 -89.96 -6.04 13.96
#